data_AF-A0A2N1TFM7-F1
#
_entry.id   AF-A0A2N1TFM7-F1
#
_cell.length_a   1.000
_cell.length_b   1.000
_cell.length_c   1.000
_cell.angle_alpha   90.00
_cell.angle_beta   90.00
_cell.angle_gamma   90.00
#
_symmetry.space_group_name_H-M   'P 1'
#
loop_
_entity.id
_entity.type
_entity.pdbx_description
1 polymer ?
#
loop_
_entity_poly.entity_id
_entity_poly.type
_entity_poly.pdbx_seq_one_letter_code
_entity_poly.pdbx_strand_id
1 'polypeptide(L)' 'MFKAPEMRAADYTCLLCGSRLELKLENLVVGDNTGSCPMCAEPFCIIITTEEMYQLIKIERQSGTFVEQ' A
#
# COMPACT_ATOMS: atom_id res chain seq x y z
N MET A 1 4.34 -23.97 6.93
CA MET A 1 3.57 -22.74 7.20
C MET A 1 3.86 -21.78 6.06
N PHE A 2 2.91 -21.56 5.15
CA PHE A 2 3.06 -20.53 4.11
C PHE A 2 2.93 -19.17 4.80
N LYS A 3 4.06 -18.49 5.04
CA LYS A 3 4.05 -17.11 5.51
C LYS A 3 3.62 -16.26 4.32
N ALA A 4 2.53 -15.51 4.45
CA ALA A 4 2.12 -14.58 3.40
C ALA A 4 3.30 -13.65 3.07
N PRO A 5 3.59 -13.40 1.79
CA PRO A 5 4.67 -12.50 1.41
C PRO A 5 4.41 -11.10 2.00
N GLU A 6 5.48 -10.45 2.44
CA GLU A 6 5.43 -9.07 2.94
C GLU A 6 4.98 -8.15 1.80
N MET A 7 3.87 -7.43 2.00
CA MET A 7 3.26 -6.57 0.97
C MET A 7 3.73 -5.12 1.13
N ARG A 8 4.08 -4.48 0.01
CA ARG A 8 4.38 -3.04 -0.04
C ARG A 8 3.13 -2.22 -0.34
N ALA A 9 3.24 -0.90 -0.16
CA ALA A 9 2.20 0.04 -0.56
C ALA A 9 1.86 -0.08 -2.06
N ALA A 10 2.86 -0.33 -2.90
CA ALA A 10 2.65 -0.49 -4.35
C ALA A 10 1.95 -1.82 -4.74
N ASP A 11 1.83 -2.77 -3.81
CA ASP A 11 1.27 -4.10 -4.07
C ASP A 11 -0.26 -4.15 -3.82
N TYR A 12 -0.88 -3.08 -3.31
CA TYR A 12 -2.33 -2.99 -3.19
C TYR A 12 -3.02 -3.05 -4.56
N THR A 13 -4.01 -3.93 -4.68
CA THR A 13 -4.79 -4.14 -5.90
C THR A 13 -6.26 -3.83 -5.70
N CYS A 14 -6.91 -3.40 -6.77
CA CYS A 14 -8.34 -3.23 -6.84
C CYS A 14 -9.03 -4.58 -6.68
N LEU A 15 -9.94 -4.69 -5.72
CA LEU A 15 -10.69 -5.91 -5.47
C LEU A 15 -11.68 -6.25 -6.60
N LEU A 16 -12.05 -5.27 -7.44
CA LEU A 16 -12.97 -5.48 -8.56
C LEU A 16 -12.24 -5.95 -9.82
N CYS A 17 -11.22 -5.22 -10.28
CA CYS A 17 -10.56 -5.52 -11.55
C CYS A 17 -9.16 -6.16 -11.42
N GLY A 18 -8.63 -6.30 -10.20
CA GLY A 18 -7.31 -6.87 -9.93
C GLY A 18 -6.12 -5.98 -10.30
N SER A 19 -6.34 -4.82 -10.90
CA SER A 19 -5.28 -3.87 -11.26
C SER A 19 -4.65 -3.24 -10.02
N ARG A 20 -3.39 -2.84 -10.10
CA ARG A 20 -2.73 -2.12 -9.00
C ARG A 20 -3.38 -0.75 -8.77
N LEU A 21 -3.47 -0.36 -7.50
CA LEU A 21 -3.98 0.95 -7.10
C LEU A 21 -2.91 2.06 -7.15
N GLU A 22 -1.66 1.70 -7.45
CA GLU A 22 -0.54 2.64 -7.61
C GLU A 22 -0.29 3.53 -6.38
N LEU A 23 -0.59 3.00 -5.19
CA LEU A 23 -0.37 3.72 -3.93
C LEU A 23 1.11 3.84 -3.65
N LYS A 24 1.52 5.04 -3.23
CA LYS A 24 2.88 5.32 -2.78
C LYS A 24 2.88 5.50 -1.28
N LEU A 25 3.88 4.94 -0.61
CA LEU A 25 4.02 5.05 0.85
C LEU A 25 4.02 6.51 1.32
N GLU A 26 4.64 7.42 0.57
CA GLU A 26 4.70 8.86 0.87
C GLU A 26 3.33 9.57 0.92
N ASN A 27 2.32 8.99 0.26
CA ASN A 27 0.97 9.54 0.19
C ASN A 27 -0.01 8.84 1.13
N LEU A 28 0.43 7.80 1.85
CA LEU A 28 -0.42 7.06 2.77
C LEU A 28 -0.42 7.73 4.15
N VAL A 29 -1.59 7.76 4.78
CA VAL A 29 -1.76 8.26 6.14
C VAL A 29 -2.27 7.15 7.07
N VAL A 30 -1.99 7.27 8.36
CA VAL A 30 -2.65 6.43 9.37
C VAL A 30 -4.13 6.84 9.45
N GLY A 31 -5.03 5.89 9.31
CA GLY A 31 -6.46 6.10 9.15
C GLY A 31 -6.93 5.85 7.71
N ASP A 32 -7.89 6.64 7.26
CA ASP A 32 -8.61 6.39 6.00
C ASP A 32 -7.85 6.94 4.79
N ASN A 33 -7.57 6.06 3.82
CA ASN A 33 -7.00 6.41 2.52
C ASN A 33 -8.01 6.06 1.43
N THR A 34 -8.59 7.09 0.83
CA THR A 34 -9.62 6.92 -0.21
C THR A 34 -9.11 7.34 -1.58
N GLY A 35 -9.59 6.67 -2.63
CA GLY A 35 -9.30 7.03 -4.00
C GLY A 35 -10.15 6.24 -4.98
N SER A 36 -9.78 6.28 -6.25
CA SER A 36 -10.42 5.49 -7.30
C SER A 36 -9.37 4.67 -8.03
N CYS A 37 -9.71 3.43 -8.37
CA CYS A 37 -8.82 2.57 -9.16
C CYS A 37 -8.53 3.24 -10.52
N PRO A 38 -7.25 3.35 -10.93
CA PRO A 38 -6.90 4.00 -12.20
C PRO A 38 -7.38 3.23 -13.43
N MET A 39 -7.72 1.94 -13.30
CA MET A 39 -8.17 1.10 -14.41
C MET A 39 -9.69 1.10 -14.59
N CYS A 40 -10.45 0.86 -13.52
CA CYS A 40 -11.90 0.68 -13.60
C CYS A 40 -12.71 1.82 -12.94
N ALA A 41 -12.03 2.83 -12.39
CA ALA A 41 -12.62 3.94 -11.63
C ALA A 41 -13.40 3.53 -10.36
N GLU A 42 -13.33 2.25 -9.95
CA GLU A 42 -13.98 1.79 -8.73
C GLU A 42 -13.41 2.51 -7.50
N PRO A 43 -14.26 3.13 -6.65
CA PRO A 43 -13.80 3.78 -5.44
C PRO A 43 -13.26 2.73 -4.45
N PHE A 44 -12.17 3.07 -3.77
CA PHE A 44 -11.59 2.26 -2.71
C PHE A 44 -11.42 3.07 -1.44
N CYS A 45 -11.44 2.37 -0.31
CA CYS A 45 -11.07 2.89 1.00
C CYS A 45 -10.16 1.86 1.68
N ILE A 46 -8.98 2.29 2.09
CA ILE A 46 -7.99 1.47 2.80
C ILE A 46 -7.72 2.14 4.13
N ILE A 47 -7.96 1.39 5.20
CA ILE A 47 -7.70 1.85 6.56
C ILE A 47 -6.33 1.30 6.95
N ILE A 48 -5.40 2.20 7.30
CA ILE A 48 -4.05 1.83 7.71
C ILE A 48 -3.89 2.15 9.19
N THR A 49 -3.66 1.13 10.00
CA THR A 49 -3.31 1.32 11.41
C THR A 49 -1.86 1.80 11.57
N THR A 50 -1.54 2.35 12.74
CA THR A 50 -0.18 2.75 13.08
C THR A 50 0.82 1.59 12.93
N GLU A 51 0.44 0.38 13.34
CA GLU A 51 1.30 -0.81 13.22
C GLU A 51 1.54 -1.19 11.76
N GLU A 52 0.50 -1.19 10.94
CA GLU A 52 0.63 -1.47 9.50
C GLU A 52 1.51 -0.44 8.79
N MET A 53 1.36 0.85 9.11
CA MET A 53 2.23 1.90 8.58
C MET A 53 3.71 1.64 8.93
N TYR A 54 4.01 1.25 10.18
CA TYR A 54 5.38 0.89 10.56
C TYR A 54 5.92 -0.32 9.79
N GLN A 55 5.08 -1.34 9.54
CA GLN A 55 5.48 -2.49 8.72
C GLN A 55 5.75 -2.06 7.28
N LEU A 56 4.88 -1.26 6.68
CA LEU A 56 5.06 -0.75 5.32
C LEU A 56 6.37 0.05 5.17
N ILE A 57 6.65 0.95 6.13
CA ILE A 57 7.92 1.70 6.17
C ILE A 57 9.12 0.76 6.27
N LYS A 58 9.05 -0.25 7.14
CA LYS A 58 10.12 -1.22 7.33
C LYS A 58 10.39 -2.04 6.07
N ILE A 59 9.34 -2.52 5.40
CA ILE A 59 9.44 -3.32 4.18
C ILE A 59 10.02 -2.48 3.03
N GLU A 60 9.56 -1.23 2.86
CA GLU A 60 10.11 -0.31 1.84
C GLU A 60 11.59 0.00 2.09
N ARG A 61 12.00 0.22 3.34
CA ARG A 61 13.42 0.42 3.69
C ARG A 61 14.27 -0.82 3.41
N GLN A 62 13.78 -2.02 3.72
CA GLN A 62 14.48 -3.27 3.45
C GLN A 62 14.55 -3.59 1.95
N SER A 63 13.57 -3.12 1.17
CA SER A 63 13.53 -3.29 -0.29
C SER A 63 14.45 -2.31 -1.04
N GLY A 64 15.14 -1.40 -0.34
CA GLY A 64 16.14 -0.49 -0.93
C GLY A 64 15.59 0.77 -1.58
N THR A 65 14.32 1.13 -1.37
CA THR A 65 13.65 2.29 -1.98
C THR A 65 13.70 3.57 -1.13
N PHE A 66 14.39 3.57 0.01
CA PHE A 66 14.68 4.78 0.79
C PHE A 66 16.17 5.13 0.68
N VAL A 67 16.49 6.14 -0.13
CA VAL A 67 17.79 6.83 -0.07
C VAL A 67 17.67 7.84 1.07
N GLU A 68 18.42 7.64 2.15
CA GLU A 68 18.63 8.67 3.18
C GLU A 68 19.19 9.92 2.47
N GLN A 69 18.47 11.04 2.56
CA GLN A 69 19.00 12.38 2.28
C GLN A 69 19.34 13.06 3.60
#